data_AF-A0A838SZH1-F1
#
_entry.id   AF-A0A838SZH1-F1
#
_cell.length_a   1.000
_cell.length_b   1.000
_cell.length_c   1.000
_cell.angle_alpha   90.00
_cell.angle_beta   90.00
_cell.angle_gamma   90.00
#
_symmetry.space_group_name_H-M   'P 1'
#
loop_
_entity.id
_entity.type
_entity.pdbx_description
1 polymer ?
#
loop_
_entity_poly.entity_id
_entity_poly.type
_entity_poly.pdbx_seq_one_letter_code
_entity_poly.pdbx_strand_id
1 'polypeptide(L)'
;MALARIESRWLRAFGFGLLAEVTTIVAVIAIVTVHSVVEGGPMIDMTSRFATIWGAAIGIVGGAFFVYVYARWIANLVPSRYIAHGIVVALGAILLHVAGSLKSPENLRALQVGADVLKLFAGALGGWVASRHA
;
A
#
# COMPACT_ATOMS: atom_id res chain seq x y z
N MET A 1 -14.16 21.71 19.97
CA MET A 1 -14.46 20.25 19.89
C MET A 1 -14.61 19.71 18.45
N ALA A 2 -15.17 20.47 17.50
CA ALA A 2 -15.35 20.01 16.11
C ALA A 2 -14.02 19.81 15.34
N LEU A 3 -13.03 20.71 15.53
CA LEU A 3 -11.71 20.63 14.88
C LEU A 3 -10.98 19.31 15.19
N ALA A 4 -10.92 18.91 16.47
CA ALA A 4 -10.29 17.66 16.90
C ALA A 4 -10.91 16.40 16.26
N ARG A 5 -12.22 16.42 15.96
CA ARG A 5 -12.90 15.29 15.27
C ARG A 5 -12.56 15.23 13.79
N ILE A 6 -12.34 16.38 13.14
CA ILE A 6 -11.95 16.44 11.72
C ILE A 6 -10.51 15.94 11.57
N GLU A 7 -9.60 16.44 12.41
CA GLU A 7 -8.20 16.01 12.42
C GLU A 7 -8.05 14.50 12.64
N SER A 8 -8.84 13.93 13.56
CA SER A 8 -8.84 12.49 13.84
C SER A 8 -9.21 11.64 12.62
N ARG A 9 -10.11 12.10 11.74
CA ARG A 9 -10.53 11.35 10.54
C ARG A 9 -9.42 11.27 9.49
N TRP A 10 -8.75 12.39 9.24
CA TRP A 10 -7.65 12.46 8.28
C TRP A 10 -6.43 11.70 8.76
N LEU A 11 -6.11 11.82 10.06
CA LEU A 11 -5.02 11.06 10.68
C LEU A 11 -5.29 9.54 10.60
N ARG A 12 -6.53 9.11 10.80
CA ARG A 12 -6.93 7.71 10.62
C ARG A 12 -6.74 7.25 9.18
N ALA A 13 -7.21 7.99 8.18
CA ALA A 13 -6.99 7.61 6.77
C ALA A 13 -5.51 7.51 6.43
N PHE A 14 -4.70 8.46 6.89
CA PHE A 14 -3.25 8.40 6.71
C PHE A 14 -2.64 7.16 7.37
N GLY A 15 -3.04 6.84 8.61
CA GLY A 15 -2.62 5.63 9.32
C GLY A 15 -3.01 4.34 8.60
N PHE A 16 -4.20 4.29 7.99
CA PHE A 16 -4.63 3.18 7.13
C PHE A 16 -3.74 3.06 5.87
N GLY A 17 -3.24 4.17 5.35
CA GLY A 17 -2.23 4.19 4.30
C GLY A 17 -0.92 3.52 4.72
N LEU A 18 -0.41 3.87 5.90
CA LEU A 18 0.78 3.23 6.46
C LEU A 18 0.56 1.72 6.66
N LEU A 19 -0.61 1.33 7.19
CA LEU A 19 -0.96 -0.08 7.37
C LEU A 19 -1.04 -0.83 6.03
N ALA A 20 -1.53 -0.20 4.96
CA ALA A 20 -1.56 -0.81 3.63
C ALA A 20 -0.15 -1.12 3.12
N GLU A 21 0.79 -0.19 3.24
CA GLU A 21 2.18 -0.42 2.81
C GLU A 21 2.90 -1.43 3.72
N VAL A 22 2.69 -1.39 5.05
CA VAL A 22 3.22 -2.42 5.96
C VAL A 22 2.69 -3.80 5.59
N THR A 23 1.39 -3.92 5.27
CA THR A 23 0.78 -5.18 4.80
C THR A 23 1.46 -5.67 3.52
N THR A 24 1.78 -4.74 2.61
CA THR A 24 2.49 -5.05 1.35
C THR A 24 3.88 -5.59 1.63
N ILE A 25 4.66 -4.93 2.49
CA ILE A 25 6.00 -5.36 2.88
C ILE A 25 5.96 -6.76 3.51
N VAL A 26 5.03 -6.98 4.44
CA VAL A 26 4.84 -8.29 5.08
C VAL A 26 4.47 -9.35 4.05
N ALA A 27 3.59 -9.05 3.09
CA ALA A 27 3.21 -9.98 2.03
C ALA A 27 4.41 -10.36 1.14
N VAL A 28 5.24 -9.39 0.75
CA VAL A 28 6.49 -9.66 0.01
C VAL A 28 7.41 -10.58 0.81
N ILE A 29 7.71 -10.23 2.07
CA ILE A 29 8.59 -11.02 2.93
C ILE A 29 8.05 -12.44 3.10
N ALA A 30 6.76 -12.59 3.38
CA ALA A 30 6.12 -13.88 3.61
C ALA A 30 6.19 -14.77 2.36
N ILE A 31 5.76 -14.26 1.21
CA ILE A 31 5.71 -15.06 -0.04
C ILE A 31 7.11 -15.48 -0.46
N VAL A 32 8.07 -14.56 -0.44
CA VAL A 32 9.46 -14.85 -0.82
C VAL A 32 10.12 -15.83 0.16
N THR A 33 9.89 -15.65 1.47
CA THR A 33 10.46 -16.55 2.48
C THR A 33 9.86 -17.94 2.39
N VAL A 34 8.54 -18.06 2.24
CA VAL A 34 7.87 -19.36 2.10
C VAL A 34 8.39 -20.09 0.87
N HIS A 35 8.50 -19.42 -0.29
CA HIS A 35 9.08 -20.02 -1.49
C HIS A 35 10.51 -20.51 -1.24
N SER A 36 11.37 -19.67 -0.67
CA SER A 36 12.76 -20.04 -0.36
C SER A 36 12.85 -21.29 0.51
N VAL A 37 12.09 -21.33 1.61
CA VAL A 37 12.13 -22.45 2.56
C VAL A 37 11.59 -23.74 1.94
N VAL A 38 10.54 -23.66 1.12
CA VAL A 38 9.97 -24.83 0.41
C VAL A 38 10.97 -25.42 -0.58
N GLU A 39 11.77 -24.57 -1.23
CA GLU A 39 12.85 -24.99 -2.15
C GLU A 39 14.16 -25.38 -1.42
N GLY A 40 14.16 -25.42 -0.08
CA GLY A 40 15.34 -25.76 0.72
C GLY A 40 16.39 -24.65 0.86
N GLY A 41 16.02 -23.41 0.53
CA GLY A 41 16.83 -22.20 0.66
C GLY A 41 16.81 -21.59 2.08
N PRO A 42 17.50 -20.45 2.28
CA PRO A 42 17.58 -19.81 3.59
C PRO A 42 16.28 -19.12 4.00
N MET A 43 16.12 -18.93 5.31
CA MET A 43 15.05 -18.12 5.88
C MET A 43 15.35 -16.64 5.56
N ILE A 44 14.53 -16.06 4.67
CA ILE A 44 14.68 -14.71 4.06
C ILE A 44 15.75 -14.69 2.95
N ASP A 45 15.37 -15.14 1.76
CA ASP A 45 16.14 -14.98 0.53
C ASP A 45 15.60 -13.80 -0.30
N MET A 46 16.14 -12.61 -0.08
CA MET A 46 15.74 -11.41 -0.83
C MET A 46 16.60 -11.15 -2.08
N THR A 47 17.58 -12.01 -2.38
CA THR A 47 18.53 -11.80 -3.48
C THR A 47 18.25 -12.74 -4.66
N SER A 48 17.45 -13.78 -4.47
CA SER A 48 17.05 -14.65 -5.56
C SER A 48 16.29 -13.93 -6.68
N ARG A 49 16.34 -14.55 -7.87
CA ARG A 49 15.55 -14.11 -9.02
C ARG A 49 14.05 -14.14 -8.71
N PHE A 50 13.59 -15.14 -7.95
CA PHE A 50 12.20 -15.22 -7.51
C PHE A 50 11.83 -14.01 -6.65
N ALA A 51 12.63 -13.71 -5.63
CA ALA A 51 12.44 -12.56 -4.75
C ALA A 51 12.37 -11.23 -5.52
N THR A 52 13.27 -11.06 -6.50
CA THR A 52 13.33 -9.84 -7.31
C THR A 52 12.06 -9.66 -8.14
N ILE A 53 11.63 -10.71 -8.85
CA ILE A 53 10.46 -10.64 -9.75
C ILE A 53 9.17 -10.50 -8.94
N TRP A 54 8.97 -11.38 -7.96
CA TRP A 54 7.74 -11.43 -7.18
C TRP A 54 7.66 -10.30 -6.16
N GLY A 55 8.77 -9.89 -5.57
CA GLY A 55 8.82 -8.72 -4.71
C GLY A 55 8.40 -7.45 -5.46
N ALA A 56 8.86 -7.28 -6.70
CA ALA A 56 8.40 -6.17 -7.55
C ALA A 56 6.91 -6.30 -7.92
N ALA A 57 6.47 -7.47 -8.38
CA ALA A 57 5.07 -7.69 -8.76
C ALA A 57 4.09 -7.46 -7.60
N ILE A 58 4.39 -8.02 -6.42
CA ILE A 58 3.59 -7.84 -5.20
C ILE A 58 3.69 -6.40 -4.71
N GLY A 59 4.87 -5.78 -4.74
CA GLY A 59 5.03 -4.37 -4.35
C GLY A 59 4.19 -3.41 -5.20
N ILE A 60 4.12 -3.66 -6.51
CA ILE A 60 3.33 -2.84 -7.44
C ILE A 60 1.84 -3.18 -7.32
N VAL A 61 1.47 -4.42 -7.64
CA VAL A 61 0.06 -4.83 -7.78
C VAL A 61 -0.56 -5.08 -6.41
N GLY A 62 0.13 -5.82 -5.54
CA GLY A 62 -0.31 -6.07 -4.17
C GLY A 62 -0.39 -4.77 -3.36
N GLY A 63 0.59 -3.87 -3.51
CA GLY A 63 0.57 -2.55 -2.88
C GLY A 63 -0.67 -1.73 -3.25
N ALA A 64 -0.97 -1.63 -4.54
CA ALA A 64 -2.20 -0.99 -5.00
C ALA A 64 -3.46 -1.70 -4.49
N PHE A 65 -3.49 -3.02 -4.51
CA PHE A 65 -4.62 -3.81 -4.00
C PHE A 65 -4.87 -3.54 -2.50
N PHE A 66 -3.84 -3.54 -1.67
CA PHE A 66 -3.99 -3.23 -0.25
C PHE A 66 -4.45 -1.78 -0.04
N VAL A 67 -3.90 -0.80 -0.78
CA VAL A 67 -4.40 0.59 -0.72
C VAL A 67 -5.88 0.66 -1.06
N TYR A 68 -6.34 -0.03 -2.10
CA TYR A 68 -7.77 -0.12 -2.44
C TYR A 68 -8.60 -0.68 -1.29
N VAL A 69 -8.19 -1.81 -0.70
CA VAL A 69 -8.89 -2.47 0.42
C VAL A 69 -8.98 -1.55 1.64
N TYR A 70 -7.87 -0.96 2.05
CA TYR A 70 -7.84 -0.06 3.21
C TYR A 70 -8.58 1.26 2.95
N ALA A 71 -8.52 1.81 1.72
CA ALA A 71 -9.30 2.98 1.32
C ALA A 71 -10.81 2.71 1.37
N ARG A 72 -11.26 1.56 0.87
CA ARG A 72 -12.65 1.14 0.98
C ARG A 72 -13.07 0.91 2.42
N TRP A 73 -12.19 0.34 3.25
CA TRP A 73 -12.50 0.06 4.65
C TRP A 73 -12.66 1.34 5.46
N ILE A 74 -11.72 2.29 5.37
CA ILE A 74 -11.83 3.56 6.12
C ILE A 74 -13.05 4.37 5.70
N ALA A 75 -13.39 4.31 4.41
CA ALA A 75 -14.57 4.94 3.85
C ALA A 75 -15.89 4.44 4.50
N ASN A 76 -15.97 3.16 4.87
CA ASN A 76 -17.12 2.61 5.60
C ASN A 76 -17.15 3.05 7.07
N LEU A 77 -16.00 3.39 7.66
CA LEU A 77 -15.90 3.86 9.05
C LEU A 77 -16.13 5.37 9.18
N VAL A 78 -15.83 6.13 8.13
CA VAL A 78 -15.96 7.59 8.10
C VAL A 78 -16.77 7.99 6.86
N PRO A 79 -18.11 7.97 6.93
CA PRO A 79 -18.98 8.22 5.79
C PRO A 79 -19.03 9.72 5.46
N SER A 80 -17.98 10.19 4.80
CA SER A 80 -17.86 11.56 4.30
C SER A 80 -16.64 11.67 3.41
N ARG A 81 -16.71 12.42 2.29
CA ARG A 81 -15.54 12.68 1.43
C ARG A 81 -14.75 11.41 1.08
N TYR A 82 -15.45 10.38 0.62
CA TYR A 82 -14.90 9.02 0.45
C TYR A 82 -13.65 8.97 -0.44
N ILE A 83 -13.71 9.60 -1.61
CA ILE A 83 -12.57 9.67 -2.55
C ILE A 83 -11.37 10.40 -1.90
N ALA A 84 -11.62 11.49 -1.18
CA ALA A 84 -10.54 12.25 -0.53
C ALA A 84 -9.84 11.44 0.57
N HIS A 85 -10.59 10.69 1.40
CA HIS A 85 -9.97 9.78 2.37
C HIS A 85 -9.18 8.69 1.66
N GLY A 86 -9.70 8.13 0.56
CA GLY A 86 -9.00 7.16 -0.25
C GLY A 86 -7.67 7.67 -0.83
N ILE A 87 -7.63 8.92 -1.30
CA ILE A 87 -6.38 9.58 -1.73
C ILE A 87 -5.42 9.74 -0.55
N VAL A 88 -5.91 10.10 0.64
CA VAL A 88 -5.05 10.23 1.83
C VAL A 88 -4.49 8.87 2.29
N VAL A 89 -5.25 7.78 2.15
CA VAL A 89 -4.71 6.42 2.33
C VAL A 89 -3.56 6.17 1.35
N ALA A 90 -3.75 6.48 0.07
CA ALA A 90 -2.70 6.30 -0.93
C ALA A 90 -1.45 7.14 -0.60
N LEU A 91 -1.61 8.39 -0.17
CA LEU A 91 -0.48 9.26 0.23
C LEU A 91 0.27 8.70 1.44
N GLY A 92 -0.42 8.15 2.43
CA GLY A 92 0.23 7.48 3.55
C GLY A 92 1.08 6.29 3.11
N ALA A 93 0.54 5.45 2.22
CA ALA A 93 1.26 4.32 1.66
C ALA A 93 2.47 4.75 0.83
N ILE A 94 2.29 5.74 -0.05
CA ILE A 94 3.36 6.30 -0.91
C ILE A 94 4.47 6.90 -0.06
N LEU A 95 4.16 7.61 1.03
CA LEU A 95 5.20 8.17 1.89
C LEU A 95 6.11 7.07 2.45
N LEU A 96 5.52 5.98 2.95
CA LEU A 96 6.30 4.86 3.47
C LEU A 96 7.03 4.10 2.35
N HIS A 97 6.42 3.99 1.17
CA HIS A 97 7.04 3.40 -0.02
C HIS A 97 8.28 4.18 -0.48
N VAL A 98 8.15 5.50 -0.61
CA VAL A 98 9.24 6.41 -0.98
C VAL A 98 10.35 6.36 0.07
N ALA A 99 10.01 6.41 1.37
CA ALA A 99 10.98 6.29 2.44
C ALA A 99 11.76 4.95 2.39
N GLY A 100 11.05 3.85 2.09
CA GLY A 100 11.65 2.51 1.94
C GLY A 100 12.50 2.34 0.68
N SER A 101 12.25 3.15 -0.36
CA SER A 101 12.91 3.04 -1.66
C SER A 101 14.11 3.98 -1.85
N LEU A 102 14.45 4.81 -0.84
CA LEU A 102 15.59 5.73 -0.91
C LEU A 102 16.94 5.05 -1.19
N LYS A 103 17.07 3.75 -0.88
CA LYS A 103 18.29 2.95 -1.13
C LYS A 103 18.18 2.05 -2.36
N SER A 104 17.07 2.14 -3.11
CA SER A 104 16.85 1.29 -4.27
C SER A 104 17.68 1.73 -5.48
N PRO A 105 18.12 0.77 -6.33
CA PRO A 105 18.80 1.06 -7.58
C PRO A 105 18.01 2.01 -8.50
N GLU A 106 18.72 2.89 -9.22
CA GLU A 106 18.09 3.92 -10.07
C GLU A 106 17.24 3.34 -11.22
N ASN A 107 17.59 2.16 -11.71
CA ASN A 107 16.85 1.47 -12.78
C ASN A 107 15.44 1.04 -12.37
N LEU A 108 15.10 1.08 -11.07
CA LEU A 108 13.76 0.76 -10.57
C LEU A 108 12.88 2.00 -10.38
N ARG A 109 13.40 3.23 -10.58
CA ARG A 109 12.65 4.48 -10.36
C ARG A 109 11.36 4.56 -11.16
N ALA A 110 11.39 4.16 -12.43
CA ALA A 110 10.19 4.17 -13.28
C ALA A 110 9.09 3.23 -12.75
N LEU A 111 9.48 2.06 -12.23
CA LEU A 111 8.55 1.10 -11.63
C LEU A 111 8.00 1.62 -10.30
N GLN A 112 8.82 2.31 -9.49
CA GLN A 112 8.39 2.93 -8.24
C GLN A 112 7.36 4.04 -8.48
N VAL A 113 7.62 4.94 -9.42
CA VAL A 113 6.66 5.98 -9.83
C VAL A 113 5.37 5.34 -10.36
N GLY A 114 5.48 4.30 -11.18
CA GLY A 114 4.33 3.53 -11.64
C GLY A 114 3.51 2.92 -10.50
N ALA A 115 4.18 2.37 -9.48
CA ALA A 115 3.54 1.83 -8.28
C ALA A 115 2.79 2.92 -7.50
N ASP A 116 3.38 4.10 -7.34
CA ASP A 116 2.77 5.21 -6.60
C ASP A 116 1.55 5.79 -7.33
N VAL A 117 1.66 5.95 -8.65
CA VAL A 117 0.51 6.33 -9.50
C VAL A 117 -0.61 5.30 -9.38
N LEU A 118 -0.28 4.00 -9.42
CA LEU A 118 -1.26 2.94 -9.27
C LEU A 118 -1.92 2.95 -7.89
N LYS A 119 -1.17 3.24 -6.81
CA LYS A 119 -1.71 3.43 -5.46
C LYS A 119 -2.69 4.61 -5.40
N LEU A 120 -2.40 5.74 -6.06
CA LEU A 120 -3.33 6.88 -6.12
C LEU A 120 -4.66 6.48 -6.79
N PHE A 121 -4.60 5.79 -7.93
CA PHE A 121 -5.80 5.28 -8.60
C PHE A 121 -6.57 4.28 -7.73
N ALA A 122 -5.87 3.36 -7.08
CA ALA A 122 -6.47 2.38 -6.19
C ALA A 122 -7.16 3.03 -4.98
N GLY A 123 -6.54 4.03 -4.36
CA GLY A 123 -7.11 4.79 -3.26
C GLY A 123 -8.36 5.56 -3.68
N ALA A 124 -8.29 6.27 -4.81
CA ALA A 124 -9.44 6.98 -5.37
C ALA A 124 -10.60 6.01 -5.72
N LEU A 125 -10.28 4.86 -6.34
CA LEU A 125 -11.25 3.83 -6.68
C LEU A 125 -11.90 3.22 -5.43
N GLY A 126 -11.11 2.90 -4.40
CA GLY A 126 -11.63 2.35 -3.14
C GLY A 126 -12.61 3.29 -2.44
N GLY A 127 -12.28 4.58 -2.43
CA GLY A 127 -13.19 5.63 -1.95
C GLY A 127 -14.45 5.77 -2.82
N TRP A 128 -14.30 5.75 -4.14
CA TRP A 128 -15.46 5.84 -5.05
C TRP A 128 -16.40 4.65 -4.91
N VAL A 129 -15.89 3.42 -4.87
CA VAL A 129 -16.71 2.21 -4.68
C VAL A 129 -17.47 2.30 -3.36
N ALA A 130 -16.81 2.69 -2.27
CA ALA A 130 -17.49 2.85 -0.99
C ALA A 130 -18.62 3.90 -1.03
N SER A 131 -18.45 4.99 -1.79
CA SER A 131 -19.50 6.00 -1.96
C SER A 131 -20.75 5.50 -2.70
N ARG A 132 -20.64 4.40 -3.45
CA ARG A 132 -21.78 3.77 -4.15
C ARG A 132 -22.56 2.81 -3.26
N HIS A 133 -21.99 2.40 -2.13
CA HIS A 133 -22.57 1.43 -1.19
C HIS A 133 -22.97 2.05 0.16
N ALA A 134 -22.84 3.37 0.30
CA ALA A 134 -23.23 4.14 1.47
C ALA A 134 -24.59 4.80 1.26
#